data_AF-A0A5D2NPW3-F1
#
_entry.id   AF-A0A5D2NPW3-F1
#
_cell.length_a   1.000
_cell.length_b   1.000
_cell.length_c   1.000
_cell.angle_alpha   90.00
_cell.angle_beta   90.00
_cell.angle_gamma   90.00
#
_symmetry.space_group_name_H-M   'P 1'
#
loop_
_entity.id
_entity.type
_entity.pdbx_description
1 polymer ?
#
loop_
_entity_poly.entity_id
_entity_poly.type
_entity_poly.pdbx_seq_one_letter_code
_entity_poly.pdbx_strand_id
1 'polypeptide(L)'
;MLSFPSLHVEIRFLTITYYLLHRYNRAEIIRELAWKVGLLHELPGEIQEKFSDSEEQYFKDHSKSLKSYMSQLSLDVKVDMVPPKDPYIKVRVLEDLGSGIILSDKSANFARHSMHFLKRTDAEQYIARGLMEELTG
;
A
#
# COMPACT_ATOMS: atom_id res chain seq x y z
N MET A 1 -16.97 -47.84 -19.48
CA MET A 1 -15.83 -47.37 -20.30
C MET A 1 -15.87 -45.85 -20.29
N LEU A 2 -15.01 -45.20 -19.51
CA LEU A 2 -14.97 -43.72 -19.45
C LEU A 2 -14.42 -43.22 -20.78
N SER A 3 -15.23 -42.46 -21.51
CA SER A 3 -14.82 -41.83 -22.77
C SER A 3 -13.76 -40.78 -22.46
N PHE A 4 -12.54 -40.97 -22.97
CA PHE A 4 -11.50 -39.96 -22.89
C PHE A 4 -11.93 -38.74 -23.72
N PRO A 5 -11.91 -37.51 -23.16
CA PRO A 5 -12.24 -36.31 -23.92
C PRO A 5 -11.24 -36.12 -25.08
N SER A 6 -11.71 -35.55 -26.19
CA SER A 6 -10.85 -35.24 -27.34
C SER A 6 -9.74 -34.27 -26.93
N LEU A 7 -8.54 -34.44 -27.50
CA LEU A 7 -7.37 -33.57 -27.27
C LEU A 7 -7.70 -32.07 -27.39
N HIS A 8 -8.63 -31.72 -28.30
CA HIS A 8 -9.10 -30.34 -28.47
C HIS A 8 -9.85 -29.81 -27.24
N VAL A 9 -10.68 -30.63 -26.60
CA VAL A 9 -11.44 -30.28 -25.39
C VAL A 9 -10.46 -30.06 -24.22
N GLU A 10 -9.45 -30.91 -24.12
CA GLU A 10 -8.44 -30.84 -23.07
C GLU A 10 -7.54 -29.60 -23.20
N ILE A 11 -7.10 -29.26 -24.41
CA ILE A 11 -6.33 -28.03 -24.67
C ILE A 11 -7.16 -26.76 -24.34
N ARG A 12 -8.45 -26.73 -24.71
CA ARG A 12 -9.32 -25.59 -24.37
C ARG A 12 -9.52 -25.46 -22.86
N PHE A 13 -9.71 -26.58 -22.15
CA PHE A 13 -9.81 -26.60 -20.70
C PHE A 13 -8.53 -26.09 -20.03
N LEU A 14 -7.36 -26.54 -20.48
CA LEU A 14 -6.06 -26.08 -19.97
C LEU A 14 -5.84 -24.57 -20.22
N THR A 15 -6.24 -24.07 -21.38
CA THR A 15 -6.08 -22.64 -21.71
C THR A 15 -6.98 -21.77 -20.85
N ILE A 16 -8.25 -22.19 -20.64
CA ILE A 16 -9.20 -21.46 -19.77
C ILE A 16 -8.71 -21.46 -18.32
N THR A 17 -8.31 -22.63 -17.80
CA THR A 17 -7.82 -22.74 -16.42
C THR A 17 -6.55 -21.93 -16.21
N TYR A 18 -5.59 -21.97 -17.15
CA TYR A 18 -4.39 -21.13 -17.10
C TYR A 18 -4.73 -19.64 -17.11
N TYR A 19 -5.64 -19.20 -18.00
CA TYR A 19 -6.07 -17.81 -18.08
C TYR A 19 -6.72 -17.32 -16.78
N LEU A 20 -7.63 -18.12 -16.22
CA LEU A 20 -8.30 -17.80 -14.95
C LEU A 20 -7.29 -17.74 -13.79
N LEU A 21 -6.37 -18.69 -13.72
CA LEU A 21 -5.31 -18.72 -12.69
C LEU A 21 -4.42 -17.48 -12.78
N HIS A 22 -4.00 -17.11 -13.98
CA HIS A 22 -3.18 -15.92 -14.19
C HIS A 22 -3.91 -14.63 -13.79
N ARG A 23 -5.19 -14.50 -14.19
CA ARG A 23 -6.03 -13.35 -13.81
C ARG A 23 -6.24 -13.28 -12.30
N TYR A 24 -6.50 -14.42 -11.65
CA TYR A 24 -6.65 -14.51 -10.20
C TYR A 24 -5.36 -14.08 -9.48
N ASN A 25 -4.21 -14.62 -9.89
CA ASN A 25 -2.93 -14.28 -9.29
C ASN A 25 -2.61 -12.78 -9.42
N ARG A 26 -2.88 -12.18 -10.59
CA ARG A 26 -2.75 -10.73 -10.77
C ARG A 26 -3.68 -9.94 -9.86
N ALA A 27 -4.95 -10.33 -9.75
CA ALA A 27 -5.91 -9.67 -8.87
C ALA A 27 -5.47 -9.73 -7.39
N GLU A 28 -4.88 -10.83 -6.96
CA GLU A 28 -4.37 -11.01 -5.60
C GLU A 28 -3.16 -10.09 -5.31
N ILE A 29 -2.23 -9.97 -6.27
CA ILE A 29 -1.12 -9.03 -6.17
C ILE A 29 -1.62 -7.59 -6.07
N ILE A 30 -2.61 -7.21 -6.88
CA ILE A 30 -3.22 -5.88 -6.87
C ILE A 30 -3.94 -5.61 -5.54
N ARG A 31 -4.63 -6.63 -4.98
CA ARG A 31 -5.27 -6.56 -3.66
C ARG A 31 -4.24 -6.30 -2.57
N GLU A 32 -3.15 -7.08 -2.54
CA GLU A 32 -2.04 -6.89 -1.60
C GLU A 32 -1.38 -5.52 -1.76
N LEU A 33 -1.23 -5.03 -2.98
CA LEU A 33 -0.75 -3.68 -3.26
C LEU A 33 -1.68 -2.63 -2.65
N ALA A 34 -3.00 -2.78 -2.76
CA ALA A 34 -3.96 -1.87 -2.15
C ALA A 34 -3.88 -1.89 -0.61
N TRP A 35 -3.57 -3.04 -0.02
CA TRP A 35 -3.31 -3.15 1.43
C TRP A 35 -1.99 -2.49 1.85
N LYS A 36 -0.94 -2.55 1.04
CA LYS A 36 0.34 -1.88 1.35
C LYS A 36 0.33 -0.39 1.07
N VAL A 37 -0.24 0.02 -0.07
CA VAL A 37 -0.14 1.39 -0.60
C VAL A 37 -1.39 2.22 -0.30
N GLY A 38 -2.56 1.63 -0.05
CA GLY A 38 -3.91 2.24 -0.19
C GLY A 38 -4.29 3.50 0.62
N LEU A 39 -3.34 4.24 1.18
CA LEU A 39 -3.49 5.62 1.66
C LEU A 39 -2.52 6.61 0.99
N LEU A 40 -1.50 6.15 0.27
CA LEU A 40 -0.74 7.01 -0.64
C LEU A 40 -1.69 7.52 -1.73
N HIS A 41 -1.63 8.84 -1.92
CA HIS A 41 -2.45 9.56 -2.87
C HIS A 41 -2.23 9.06 -4.31
N GLU A 42 -1.02 8.55 -4.60
CA GLU A 42 -0.57 8.21 -5.95
C GLU A 42 0.31 6.95 -5.95
N LEU A 43 0.07 6.07 -6.92
CA LEU A 43 0.95 4.94 -7.24
C LEU A 43 2.15 5.44 -8.07
N PRO A 44 3.35 4.87 -7.90
CA PRO A 44 4.46 5.13 -8.81
C PRO A 44 4.08 4.83 -10.26
N GLY A 45 4.49 5.70 -11.20
CA GLY A 45 4.16 5.58 -12.63
C GLY A 45 4.55 4.22 -13.22
N GLU A 46 5.70 3.67 -12.82
CA GLU A 46 6.19 2.35 -13.26
C GLU A 46 5.23 1.19 -12.94
N ILE A 47 4.43 1.33 -11.88
CA ILE A 47 3.43 0.33 -11.49
C ILE A 47 2.13 0.57 -12.27
N GLN A 48 1.75 1.84 -12.44
CA GLN A 48 0.54 2.22 -13.15
C GLN A 48 0.61 1.81 -14.63
N GLU A 49 1.76 1.91 -15.27
CA GLU A 49 1.99 1.46 -16.65
C GLU A 49 1.82 -0.06 -16.83
N LYS A 50 1.91 -0.85 -15.75
CA LYS A 50 1.74 -2.33 -15.80
C LYS A 50 0.28 -2.77 -15.60
N PHE A 51 -0.62 -1.84 -15.33
CA PHE A 51 -2.04 -2.13 -15.12
C PHE A 51 -2.77 -2.08 -16.47
N SER A 52 -3.70 -3.00 -16.66
CA SER A 52 -4.74 -2.83 -17.68
C SER A 52 -5.83 -1.88 -17.17
N ASP A 53 -6.59 -1.25 -18.07
CA ASP A 53 -7.70 -0.35 -17.70
C ASP A 53 -8.67 -1.00 -16.70
N SER A 54 -8.96 -2.30 -16.89
CA SER A 54 -9.84 -3.07 -16.00
C SER A 54 -9.28 -3.23 -14.58
N GLU A 55 -7.96 -3.36 -14.47
CA GLU A 55 -7.27 -3.57 -13.20
C GLU A 55 -7.06 -2.26 -12.46
N GLU A 56 -6.83 -1.17 -13.18
CA GLU A 56 -6.78 0.16 -12.59
C GLU A 56 -8.14 0.55 -11.98
N GLN A 57 -9.22 0.27 -12.69
CA GLN A 57 -10.57 0.48 -12.16
C GLN A 57 -10.83 -0.39 -10.92
N TYR A 58 -10.48 -1.68 -10.98
CA TYR A 58 -10.59 -2.59 -9.84
C TYR A 58 -9.79 -2.09 -8.62
N PHE A 59 -8.56 -1.62 -8.82
CA PHE A 59 -7.74 -1.07 -7.74
C PHE A 59 -8.37 0.17 -7.10
N LYS A 60 -8.92 1.09 -7.91
CA LYS A 60 -9.61 2.29 -7.43
C LYS A 60 -10.85 1.94 -6.61
N ASP A 61 -11.68 1.02 -7.10
CA ASP A 61 -12.91 0.61 -6.43
C ASP A 61 -12.63 -0.17 -5.13
N HIS A 62 -11.64 -1.05 -5.14
CA HIS A 62 -11.19 -1.78 -3.95
C HIS A 62 -10.62 -0.81 -2.90
N SER A 63 -9.76 0.13 -3.32
CA SER A 63 -9.17 1.13 -2.42
C SER A 63 -10.24 2.05 -1.80
N LYS A 64 -11.25 2.45 -2.58
CA LYS A 64 -12.40 3.23 -2.09
C LYS A 64 -13.21 2.46 -1.04
N SER A 65 -13.50 1.19 -1.32
CA SER A 65 -14.24 0.31 -0.40
C SER A 65 -13.47 0.10 0.90
N LEU A 66 -12.14 -0.09 0.80
CA LEU A 66 -11.26 -0.23 1.94
C LEU A 66 -11.24 1.03 2.83
N LYS A 67 -11.12 2.22 2.22
CA LYS A 67 -11.20 3.50 2.94
C LYS A 67 -12.56 3.68 3.63
N SER A 68 -13.65 3.32 2.96
CA SER A 68 -15.00 3.37 3.56
C SER A 68 -15.10 2.45 4.78
N TYR A 69 -14.56 1.24 4.69
CA TYR A 69 -14.55 0.28 5.80
C TYR A 69 -13.75 0.80 7.01
N MET A 70 -12.56 1.33 6.77
CA MET A 70 -11.73 1.95 7.83
C MET A 70 -12.41 3.16 8.47
N SER A 71 -13.07 4.00 7.66
CA SER A 71 -13.80 5.16 8.17
C SER A 71 -15.00 4.76 9.03
N GLN A 72 -15.71 3.69 8.68
CA GLN A 72 -16.84 3.20 9.49
C GLN A 72 -16.38 2.65 10.84
N LEU A 73 -15.23 1.97 10.87
CA LEU A 73 -14.67 1.43 12.11
C LEU A 73 -13.90 2.47 12.94
N SER A 74 -13.65 3.68 12.40
CA SER A 74 -12.80 4.70 13.04
C SER A 74 -11.43 4.16 13.48
N LEU A 75 -10.94 3.12 12.79
CA LEU A 75 -9.72 2.41 13.15
C LEU A 75 -8.90 2.19 11.87
N ASP A 76 -7.62 2.55 11.95
CA ASP A 76 -6.69 2.17 10.90
C ASP A 76 -6.29 0.71 11.11
N VAL A 77 -6.73 -0.17 10.21
CA VAL A 77 -6.48 -1.62 10.30
C VAL A 77 -5.09 -1.97 9.75
N LYS A 78 -4.35 -0.98 9.24
CA LYS A 78 -3.03 -1.19 8.63
C LYS A 78 -1.85 -0.97 9.57
N VAL A 79 -2.09 -0.38 10.75
CA VAL A 79 -1.01 -0.16 11.71
C VAL A 79 -0.49 -1.50 12.21
N ASP A 80 0.83 -1.57 12.40
CA ASP A 80 1.50 -2.79 12.85
C ASP A 80 0.87 -3.29 14.16
N MET A 81 0.58 -4.60 14.22
CA MET A 81 0.03 -5.24 15.43
C MET A 81 1.08 -5.39 16.54
N VAL A 82 2.34 -5.01 16.27
CA VAL A 82 3.41 -4.98 17.26
C VAL A 82 3.30 -3.67 18.04
N PRO A 83 3.00 -3.71 19.36
CA PRO A 83 2.97 -2.50 20.15
C PRO A 83 4.34 -1.80 20.08
N PRO A 84 4.39 -0.50 19.78
CA PRO A 84 5.65 0.20 19.60
C PRO A 84 6.47 0.13 20.90
N LYS A 85 7.75 -0.30 20.80
CA LYS A 85 8.67 -0.39 21.94
C LYS A 85 8.85 0.98 22.63
N ASP A 86 8.93 2.03 21.82
CA ASP A 86 9.05 3.42 22.26
C ASP A 86 8.01 4.28 21.52
N PRO A 87 7.15 5.03 22.23
CA PRO A 87 6.11 5.86 21.61
C PRO A 87 6.68 7.06 20.84
N TYR A 88 7.94 7.42 21.09
CA TYR A 88 8.65 8.49 20.40
C TYR A 88 9.93 7.96 19.77
N ILE A 89 10.21 8.42 18.55
CA ILE A 89 11.41 8.07 17.79
C ILE A 89 12.15 9.32 17.34
N LYS A 90 13.47 9.20 17.20
CA LYS A 90 14.31 10.25 16.63
C LYS A 90 14.42 10.04 15.13
N VAL A 91 14.02 11.04 14.36
CA VAL A 91 14.02 10.98 12.89
C VAL A 91 14.87 12.08 12.29
N ARG A 92 15.46 11.79 11.13
CA ARG A 92 16.14 12.76 10.26
C ARG A 92 15.30 12.98 9.01
N VAL A 93 15.11 14.24 8.66
CA VAL A 93 14.37 14.64 7.45
C VAL A 93 15.30 14.52 6.24
N LEU A 94 14.86 13.84 5.18
CA LEU A 94 15.67 13.62 3.96
C LEU A 94 15.45 14.72 2.91
N GLU A 95 14.23 15.24 2.82
CA GLU A 95 13.81 16.28 1.87
C GLU A 95 13.12 17.44 2.59
N ASP A 96 13.15 18.65 2.00
CA ASP A 96 12.51 19.81 2.63
C ASP A 96 10.98 19.64 2.61
N LEU A 97 10.43 19.31 3.76
CA LEU A 97 8.99 19.20 3.95
C LEU A 97 8.55 20.53 4.57
N GLY A 98 8.04 21.42 3.73
CA GLY A 98 7.70 22.80 4.12
C GLY A 98 6.69 22.92 5.27
N SER A 99 6.26 24.14 5.57
CA SER A 99 5.54 24.53 6.79
C SER A 99 4.10 23.99 6.94
N GLY A 100 3.69 23.03 6.13
CA GLY A 100 2.31 22.52 6.04
C GLY A 100 2.06 21.17 6.71
N ILE A 101 3.05 20.60 7.41
CA ILE A 101 2.89 19.29 8.03
C ILE A 101 2.14 19.42 9.35
N ILE A 102 0.94 18.83 9.40
CA ILE A 102 0.12 18.75 10.60
C ILE A 102 0.48 17.43 11.30
N LEU A 103 1.28 17.52 12.37
CA LEU A 103 1.42 16.41 13.31
C LEU A 103 0.36 16.54 14.40
N SER A 104 0.09 15.43 15.10
CA SER A 104 -0.96 15.34 16.12
C SER A 104 -0.88 16.44 17.18
N ASP A 105 0.33 16.91 17.52
CA ASP A 105 0.53 17.91 18.60
C ASP A 105 1.26 19.20 18.16
N LYS A 106 1.92 19.25 16.99
CA LYS A 106 2.75 20.40 16.58
C LYS A 106 2.78 20.58 15.05
N SER A 107 2.53 21.81 14.58
CA SER A 107 2.95 22.22 13.24
C SER A 107 4.43 22.64 13.31
N ALA A 108 5.33 21.85 12.73
CA ALA A 108 6.76 22.14 12.71
C ALA A 108 7.26 22.30 11.27
N ASN A 109 8.28 23.14 11.08
CA ASN A 109 8.96 23.28 9.80
C ASN A 109 10.08 22.23 9.72
N PHE A 110 10.00 21.33 8.75
CA PHE A 110 10.93 20.22 8.61
C PHE A 110 11.94 20.52 7.52
N ALA A 111 12.97 21.27 7.90
CA ALA A 111 14.08 21.58 7.01
C ALA A 111 14.86 20.32 6.62
N ARG A 112 15.41 20.29 5.41
CA ARG A 112 16.25 19.19 4.94
C ARG A 112 17.40 18.87 5.92
N HIS A 113 17.60 17.59 6.23
CA HIS A 113 18.57 17.06 7.21
C HIS A 113 18.37 17.49 8.67
N SER A 114 17.28 18.17 9.02
CA SER A 114 16.96 18.46 10.41
C SER A 114 16.57 17.19 11.17
N MET A 115 16.86 17.17 12.47
CA MET A 115 16.55 16.04 13.36
C MET A 115 15.42 16.43 14.31
N HIS A 116 14.42 15.57 14.44
CA HIS A 116 13.25 15.81 15.29
C HIS A 116 12.93 14.57 16.14
N PHE A 117 12.26 14.81 17.26
CA PHE A 117 11.76 13.76 18.14
C PHE A 117 10.23 13.76 18.07
N LEU A 118 9.67 12.75 17.38
CA LEU A 118 8.26 12.71 17.00
C LEU A 118 7.61 11.44 17.52
N LYS A 119 6.28 11.48 17.69
CA LYS A 119 5.50 10.26 17.95
C LYS A 119 5.69 9.31 16.78
N ARG A 120 5.83 8.01 17.08
CA ARG A 120 6.04 6.98 16.05
C ARG A 120 4.93 6.99 14.99
N THR A 121 3.68 7.14 15.42
CA THR A 121 2.49 7.23 14.55
C THR A 121 2.57 8.38 13.54
N ASP A 122 3.08 9.54 13.97
CA ASP A 122 3.19 10.71 13.11
C ASP A 122 4.35 10.56 12.11
N ALA A 123 5.45 9.92 12.53
CA ALA A 123 6.65 9.76 11.73
C ALA A 123 6.58 8.59 10.71
N GLU A 124 5.89 7.49 11.05
CA GLU A 124 5.79 6.28 10.21
C GLU A 124 5.28 6.57 8.81
N GLN A 125 4.27 7.42 8.68
CA GLN A 125 3.72 7.85 7.39
C GLN A 125 4.74 8.59 6.50
N TYR A 126 5.71 9.29 7.08
CA TYR A 126 6.77 9.97 6.32
C TYR A 126 7.97 9.06 6.05
N ILE A 127 8.29 8.15 6.98
CA ILE A 127 9.31 7.12 6.78
C ILE A 127 8.89 6.17 5.67
N ALA A 128 7.63 5.71 5.65
CA ALA A 128 7.09 4.84 4.61
C ALA A 128 7.09 5.49 3.21
N ARG A 129 7.06 6.83 3.14
CA ARG A 129 7.18 7.60 1.90
C ARG A 129 8.63 7.91 1.51
N GLY A 130 9.61 7.51 2.32
CA GLY A 130 11.04 7.80 2.10
C GLY A 130 11.43 9.26 2.37
N LEU A 131 10.60 10.02 3.08
CA LEU A 131 10.85 11.45 3.37
C LEU A 131 11.62 11.67 4.69
N MET A 132 11.58 10.68 5.58
CA MET A 132 12.29 10.67 6.87
C MET A 132 13.00 9.33 7.10
N GLU A 133 14.05 9.35 7.90
CA GLU A 133 14.83 8.17 8.31
C GLU A 133 14.86 8.06 9.84
N GLU A 134 14.63 6.87 10.40
CA GLU A 134 14.75 6.59 11.84
C GLU A 134 16.23 6.46 12.23
N LEU A 135 16.66 7.24 13.21
CA LEU A 135 18.01 7.16 13.77
C LEU A 135 17.99 6.20 14.96
N THR A 136 18.20 4.92 14.69
CA THR A 136 18.37 3.89 15.74
C THR A 136 19.78 3.98 16.31
N GLY A 137 19.90 4.44 17.55
CA GLY A 137 21.14 4.47 18.33
C GLY A 137 21.18 3.36 19.36
#